data_AF-A0A8H7CRM6-F1
#
_entry.id   AF-A0A8H7CRM6-F1
#
_cell.length_a   1.000
_cell.length_b   1.000
_cell.length_c   1.000
_cell.angle_alpha   90.00
_cell.angle_beta   90.00
_cell.angle_gamma   90.00
#
_symmetry.space_group_name_H-M   'P 1'
#
loop_
_entity.id
_entity.type
_entity.pdbx_description
1 polymer ?
#
loop_
_entity_poly.entity_id
_entity_poly.type
_entity_poly.pdbx_seq_one_letter_code
_entity_poly.pdbx_strand_id
1 'polypeptide(L)'
;MEEAMVPSLSSAGIGSRFVSQDDVDTAKARREEQWKAAYARIGMEPPQQQEQDFSDGRSLAEKLAANKIAKQEEWEEKTKLANQFRALEEDEIMFLDSVRERQEAEERERREKDGEEVQNFKEAVAARNNAVNNPPPIAPKPMVAAAPSKPPAPARKKGPLKGVVVKKKAKPPTPVKEDAGKEDTTKTKDKDDEQPDAKRRRISES
;
A
#
# COMPACT_ATOMS: atom_id res chain seq x y z
N MET A 1 67.06 6.75 -7.30
CA MET A 1 66.29 7.57 -6.34
C MET A 1 66.53 9.00 -6.78
N GLU A 2 65.76 9.48 -7.75
CA GLU A 2 65.88 10.87 -8.22
C GLU A 2 65.03 11.73 -7.30
N GLU A 3 65.69 12.48 -6.43
CA GLU A 3 65.03 13.38 -5.49
C GLU A 3 64.35 14.52 -6.24
N ALA A 4 63.03 14.62 -6.06
CA ALA A 4 62.25 15.75 -6.52
C ALA A 4 62.71 17.01 -5.76
N MET A 5 63.54 17.82 -6.41
CA MET A 5 63.96 19.16 -5.99
C MET A 5 62.72 20.03 -5.78
N VAL A 6 62.25 20.14 -4.54
CA VAL A 6 61.14 21.03 -4.18
C VAL A 6 61.53 22.50 -4.43
N PRO A 7 60.82 23.25 -5.29
CA PRO A 7 61.18 24.62 -5.60
C PRO A 7 61.07 25.52 -4.36
N SER A 8 62.20 26.06 -3.90
CA SER A 8 62.25 26.98 -2.75
C SER A 8 61.41 28.24 -3.00
N LEU A 9 60.44 28.49 -2.11
CA LEU A 9 59.43 29.55 -2.24
C LEU A 9 60.00 30.97 -2.02
N SER A 10 61.23 31.10 -1.52
CA SER A 10 61.85 32.37 -1.12
C SER A 10 62.78 33.00 -2.16
N SER A 11 63.17 32.29 -3.22
CA SER A 11 64.22 32.76 -4.15
C SER A 11 63.70 33.41 -5.44
N ALA A 12 62.42 33.29 -5.77
CA ALA A 12 61.86 33.77 -7.03
C ALA A 12 60.94 34.98 -6.81
N GLY A 13 61.16 36.06 -7.58
CA GLY A 13 60.37 37.28 -7.54
C GLY A 13 58.87 37.01 -7.73
N ILE A 14 58.04 37.77 -7.02
CA ILE A 14 56.59 37.58 -6.87
C ILE A 14 55.86 37.46 -8.22
N GLY A 15 56.32 38.13 -9.29
CA GLY A 15 55.73 38.07 -10.62
C GLY A 15 55.89 36.73 -11.36
N SER A 16 56.91 35.93 -11.05
CA SER A 16 57.10 34.59 -11.64
C SER A 16 56.23 33.51 -10.97
N ARG A 17 55.52 33.87 -9.89
CA ARG A 17 54.70 32.94 -9.10
C ARG A 17 53.23 32.96 -9.51
N PHE A 18 52.83 33.95 -10.30
CA PHE A 18 51.49 34.06 -10.83
C PHE A 18 51.47 33.47 -12.24
N VAL A 19 50.53 32.55 -12.45
CA VAL A 19 50.28 31.89 -13.73
C VAL A 19 48.96 32.45 -14.26
N SER A 20 48.90 32.76 -15.55
CA SER A 20 47.65 33.23 -16.17
C SER A 20 46.60 32.12 -16.12
N GLN A 21 45.32 32.50 -16.06
CA GLN A 21 44.21 31.55 -16.20
C GLN A 21 44.34 30.72 -17.49
N ASP A 22 44.77 31.36 -18.60
CA ASP A 22 44.98 30.68 -19.88
C ASP A 22 46.10 29.63 -19.80
N ASP A 23 47.18 29.91 -19.07
CA ASP A 23 48.28 28.96 -18.87
C ASP A 23 47.83 27.76 -18.02
N VAL A 24 46.97 27.98 -17.03
CA VAL A 24 46.36 26.91 -16.23
C VAL A 24 45.44 26.04 -17.08
N ASP A 25 44.61 26.65 -17.93
CA ASP A 25 43.63 25.92 -18.73
C ASP A 25 44.29 25.15 -19.88
N THR A 26 45.33 25.70 -20.51
CA THR A 26 46.15 24.96 -21.50
C THR A 26 46.91 23.79 -20.85
N ALA A 27 47.41 23.96 -19.62
CA ALA A 27 48.05 22.87 -18.88
C ALA A 27 47.07 21.76 -18.50
N LYS A 28 45.82 22.10 -18.13
CA LYS A 28 44.75 21.12 -17.91
C LYS A 28 44.40 20.37 -19.19
N ALA A 29 44.18 21.07 -20.31
CA ALA A 29 43.88 20.46 -21.60
C ALA A 29 44.94 19.44 -22.04
N ARG A 30 46.23 19.81 -21.95
CA ARG A 30 47.34 18.89 -22.24
C ARG A 30 47.33 17.65 -21.36
N ARG A 31 47.03 17.81 -20.07
CA ARG A 31 46.94 16.69 -19.11
C ARG A 31 45.78 15.78 -19.47
N GLU A 32 44.62 16.33 -19.85
CA GLU A 32 43.46 15.56 -20.27
C GLU A 32 43.69 14.80 -21.57
N GLU A 33 44.34 15.42 -22.56
CA GLU A 33 44.74 14.76 -23.81
C GLU A 33 45.67 13.58 -23.56
N GLN A 34 46.70 13.77 -22.72
CA GLN A 34 47.62 12.71 -22.32
C GLN A 34 46.89 11.58 -21.58
N TRP A 35 45.94 11.92 -20.71
CA TRP A 35 45.15 10.96 -19.97
C TRP A 35 44.22 10.15 -20.89
N LYS A 36 43.52 10.82 -21.81
CA LYS A 36 42.71 10.18 -22.85
C LYS A 36 43.54 9.26 -23.74
N ALA A 37 44.73 9.71 -24.15
CA ALA A 37 45.67 8.90 -24.94
C ALA A 37 46.17 7.67 -24.18
N ALA A 38 46.44 7.79 -22.88
CA ALA A 38 46.83 6.66 -22.03
C ALA A 38 45.72 5.61 -21.91
N TYR A 39 44.46 6.04 -21.75
CA TYR A 39 43.30 5.14 -21.70
C TYR A 39 43.01 4.49 -23.06
N ALA A 40 43.11 5.25 -24.15
CA ALA A 40 42.99 4.72 -25.50
C ALA A 40 44.05 3.65 -25.80
N ARG A 41 45.29 3.81 -25.28
CA ARG A 41 46.35 2.81 -25.38
C ARG A 41 46.04 1.52 -24.61
N ILE A 42 45.31 1.62 -23.51
CA ILE A 42 44.86 0.47 -22.69
C ILE A 42 43.59 -0.18 -23.29
N GLY A 43 42.94 0.48 -24.26
CA GLY A 43 41.72 -0.01 -24.90
C GLY A 43 40.47 0.12 -24.04
N MET A 44 40.52 0.92 -22.97
CA MET A 44 39.35 1.29 -22.18
C MET A 44 38.97 2.74 -22.44
N GLU A 45 37.67 3.03 -22.39
CA GLU A 45 37.19 4.40 -22.43
C GLU A 45 37.63 5.12 -21.14
N PRO A 46 38.17 6.36 -21.23
CA PRO A 46 38.41 7.18 -20.05
C PRO A 46 37.12 7.31 -19.24
N PRO A 47 37.13 7.04 -17.92
CA PRO A 47 35.98 7.29 -17.07
C PRO A 47 35.49 8.71 -17.26
N GLN A 48 34.18 8.90 -17.25
CA GLN A 48 33.61 10.25 -17.31
C GLN A 48 34.23 11.10 -16.22
N GLN A 49 34.87 12.19 -16.63
CA GLN A 49 35.45 13.14 -15.71
C GLN A 49 34.34 13.62 -14.80
N GLN A 50 34.49 13.38 -13.50
CA GLN A 50 33.66 14.03 -12.50
C GLN A 50 33.83 15.53 -12.75
N GLU A 51 32.76 16.17 -13.22
CA GLU A 51 32.73 17.61 -13.36
C GLU A 51 33.23 18.18 -12.04
N GLN A 52 34.19 19.11 -12.08
CA GLN A 52 34.67 19.73 -10.85
C GLN A 52 33.47 20.39 -10.20
N ASP A 53 32.90 19.72 -9.19
CA ASP A 53 31.69 20.14 -8.54
C ASP A 53 31.90 21.58 -8.12
N PHE A 54 31.18 22.48 -8.79
CA PHE A 54 31.09 23.87 -8.46
C PHE A 54 30.90 23.92 -6.94
N SER A 55 31.87 24.51 -6.22
CA SER A 55 31.98 24.30 -4.77
C SER A 55 30.69 24.73 -4.09
N ASP A 56 29.81 23.76 -3.88
CA ASP A 56 28.49 23.96 -3.32
C ASP A 56 28.72 24.49 -1.90
N GLY A 57 28.16 25.67 -1.63
CA GLY A 57 28.35 26.42 -0.38
C GLY A 57 27.83 25.71 0.87
N ARG A 58 27.16 24.56 0.69
CA ARG A 58 26.78 23.64 1.76
C ARG A 58 28.00 23.01 2.43
N SER A 59 27.89 22.82 3.74
CA SER A 59 28.92 22.16 4.54
C SER A 59 29.06 20.69 4.11
N LEU A 60 30.26 20.11 4.27
CA LEU A 60 30.49 18.68 4.01
C LEU A 60 29.50 17.80 4.79
N ALA A 61 29.11 18.20 6.00
CA ALA A 61 28.13 17.48 6.80
C ALA A 61 26.75 17.41 6.11
N GLU A 62 26.31 18.51 5.50
CA GLU A 62 25.04 18.59 4.77
C GLU A 62 25.10 17.74 3.50
N LYS A 63 26.23 17.76 2.78
CA LYS A 63 26.46 16.90 1.60
C LYS A 63 26.40 15.43 1.97
N LEU A 64 27.05 15.03 3.07
CA LEU A 64 27.01 13.64 3.53
C LEU A 64 25.62 13.23 4.01
N ALA A 65 24.88 14.13 4.66
CA ALA A 65 23.50 13.88 5.06
C ALA A 65 22.60 13.70 3.84
N ALA A 66 22.69 14.58 2.84
CA ALA A 66 21.92 14.47 1.60
C ALA A 66 22.21 13.15 0.85
N ASN A 67 23.47 12.71 0.79
CA ASN A 67 23.82 11.43 0.18
C ASN A 67 23.25 10.22 0.95
N LYS A 68 23.21 10.29 2.29
CA LYS A 68 22.59 9.25 3.10
C LYS A 68 21.09 9.21 2.89
N ILE A 69 20.44 10.37 2.90
CA ILE A 69 19.00 10.50 2.67
C ILE A 69 18.64 10.02 1.28
N ALA A 70 19.33 10.45 0.23
CA ALA A 70 19.08 10.00 -1.14
C ALA A 70 19.19 8.47 -1.27
N LYS A 71 20.24 7.86 -0.70
CA LYS A 71 20.38 6.40 -0.70
C LYS A 71 19.27 5.71 0.08
N GLN A 72 18.85 6.29 1.20
CA GLN A 72 17.77 5.77 2.02
C GLN A 72 16.42 5.87 1.31
N GLU A 73 16.11 7.02 0.69
CA GLU A 73 14.90 7.26 -0.09
C GLU A 73 14.84 6.31 -1.29
N GLU A 74 15.92 6.15 -2.05
CA GLU A 74 15.98 5.18 -3.14
C GLU A 74 15.75 3.73 -2.67
N TRP A 75 16.31 3.37 -1.52
CA TRP A 75 16.13 2.04 -0.93
C TRP A 75 14.69 1.85 -0.47
N GLU A 76 14.10 2.85 0.18
CA GLU A 76 12.71 2.85 0.63
C GLU A 76 11.76 2.81 -0.55
N GLU A 77 11.98 3.55 -1.64
CA GLU A 77 11.15 3.51 -2.84
C GLU A 77 11.15 2.13 -3.49
N LYS A 78 12.33 1.52 -3.64
CA LYS A 78 12.48 0.16 -4.20
C LYS A 78 11.83 -0.89 -3.30
N THR A 79 11.97 -0.74 -1.98
CA THR A 79 11.49 -1.73 -1.01
C THR A 79 10.01 -1.52 -0.65
N LYS A 80 9.48 -0.31 -0.77
CA LYS A 80 8.10 0.04 -0.43
C LYS A 80 7.10 -0.70 -1.31
N LEU A 81 7.35 -0.78 -2.61
CA LEU A 81 6.51 -1.55 -3.52
C LEU A 81 6.63 -3.06 -3.26
N ALA A 82 7.83 -3.54 -2.90
CA ALA A 82 8.05 -4.94 -2.55
C ALA A 82 7.31 -5.34 -1.27
N ASN A 83 7.29 -4.47 -0.25
CA ASN A 83 6.61 -4.72 1.02
C ASN A 83 5.09 -4.53 0.95
N GLN A 84 4.59 -3.80 -0.05
CA GLN A 84 3.16 -3.54 -0.19
C GLN A 84 2.38 -4.80 -0.61
N PHE A 85 3.01 -5.67 -1.38
CA PHE A 85 2.40 -6.90 -1.87
C PHE A 85 3.15 -8.09 -1.31
N ARG A 86 2.65 -8.59 -0.18
CA ARG A 86 3.04 -9.89 0.35
C ARG A 86 2.03 -10.95 -0.06
N ALA A 87 2.45 -12.22 -0.11
CA ALA A 87 1.52 -13.32 -0.17
C ALA A 87 0.66 -13.35 1.09
N LEU A 88 -0.60 -13.79 0.96
CA LEU A 88 -1.45 -14.10 2.09
C LEU A 88 -0.88 -15.33 2.81
N GLU A 89 -0.87 -15.28 4.14
CA GLU A 89 -0.50 -16.43 4.97
C GLU A 89 -1.62 -17.49 4.95
N GLU A 90 -1.31 -18.75 5.27
CA GLU A 90 -2.30 -19.84 5.22
C GLU A 90 -3.51 -19.56 6.12
N ASP A 91 -3.28 -19.01 7.32
CA ASP A 91 -4.33 -18.61 8.25
C ASP A 91 -5.21 -17.47 7.71
N GLU A 92 -4.62 -16.52 6.96
CA GLU A 92 -5.36 -15.42 6.34
C GLU A 92 -6.25 -15.93 5.20
N ILE A 93 -5.78 -16.90 4.42
CA ILE A 93 -6.57 -17.57 3.38
C ILE A 93 -7.75 -18.30 4.02
N MET A 94 -7.51 -19.10 5.06
CA MET A 94 -8.55 -19.82 5.78
C MET A 94 -9.58 -18.85 6.39
N PHE A 95 -9.14 -17.71 6.90
CA PHE A 95 -10.03 -16.67 7.38
C PHE A 95 -10.93 -16.12 6.26
N LEU A 96 -10.38 -15.78 5.10
CA LEU A 96 -11.17 -15.29 3.97
C LEU A 96 -12.18 -16.34 3.45
N ASP A 97 -11.78 -17.62 3.44
CA ASP A 97 -12.69 -18.71 3.10
C ASP A 97 -13.83 -18.83 4.12
N SER A 98 -13.54 -18.72 5.42
CA SER A 98 -14.57 -18.73 6.47
C SER A 98 -15.54 -17.55 6.36
N VAL A 99 -15.06 -16.36 5.99
CA VAL A 99 -15.89 -15.18 5.76
C VAL A 99 -16.80 -15.39 4.55
N ARG A 100 -16.26 -15.97 3.47
CA ARG A 100 -17.04 -16.30 2.28
C ARG A 100 -18.10 -17.34 2.57
N GLU A 101 -17.74 -18.43 3.25
CA GLU A 101 -18.70 -19.47 3.67
C GLU A 101 -19.82 -18.88 4.51
N ARG A 102 -19.49 -18.00 5.46
CA ARG A 102 -20.48 -17.32 6.31
C ARG A 102 -21.44 -16.45 5.49
N GLN A 103 -20.93 -15.68 4.52
CA GLN A 103 -21.76 -14.84 3.66
C GLN A 103 -22.68 -15.70 2.78
N GLU A 104 -22.16 -16.79 2.21
CA GLU A 104 -22.94 -17.72 1.39
C GLU A 104 -24.01 -18.44 2.22
N ALA A 105 -23.71 -18.80 3.47
CA ALA A 105 -24.65 -19.40 4.39
C ALA A 105 -25.78 -18.42 4.77
N GLU A 106 -25.45 -17.16 5.08
CA GLU A 106 -26.46 -16.13 5.38
C GLU A 106 -27.35 -15.83 4.16
N GLU A 107 -26.76 -15.75 2.96
CA GLU A 107 -27.53 -15.56 1.73
C GLU A 107 -28.41 -16.78 1.43
N ARG A 108 -27.90 -18.00 1.65
CA ARG A 108 -28.67 -19.23 1.48
C ARG A 108 -29.85 -19.27 2.45
N GLU A 109 -29.63 -18.98 3.72
CA GLU A 109 -30.68 -18.95 4.74
C GLU A 109 -31.74 -17.89 4.39
N ARG A 110 -31.33 -16.70 3.95
CA ARG A 110 -32.27 -15.68 3.47
C ARG A 110 -33.08 -16.20 2.27
N ARG A 111 -32.42 -16.79 1.28
CA ARG A 111 -33.07 -17.30 0.07
C ARG A 111 -34.05 -18.43 0.38
N GLU A 112 -33.72 -19.30 1.34
CA GLU A 112 -34.60 -20.37 1.81
C GLU A 112 -35.85 -19.79 2.48
N LYS A 113 -35.69 -18.85 3.43
CA LYS A 113 -36.82 -18.17 4.08
C LYS A 113 -37.71 -17.43 3.09
N ASP A 114 -37.13 -16.64 2.19
CA ASP A 114 -37.86 -15.93 1.15
C ASP A 114 -38.60 -16.93 0.22
N GLY A 115 -37.97 -18.06 -0.08
CA GLY A 115 -38.55 -19.16 -0.85
C GLY A 115 -39.76 -19.78 -0.16
N GLU A 116 -39.65 -20.11 1.12
CA GLU A 116 -40.74 -20.66 1.95
C GLU A 116 -41.93 -19.69 2.03
N GLU A 117 -41.68 -18.40 2.28
CA GLU A 117 -42.73 -17.38 2.32
C GLU A 117 -43.50 -17.29 0.99
N VAL A 118 -42.77 -17.31 -0.13
CA VAL A 118 -43.38 -17.30 -1.47
C VAL A 118 -44.17 -18.57 -1.74
N GLN A 119 -43.67 -19.75 -1.34
CA GLN A 119 -44.40 -21.01 -1.51
C GLN A 119 -45.67 -21.03 -0.67
N ASN A 120 -45.60 -20.65 0.60
CA ASN A 120 -46.78 -20.58 1.48
C ASN A 120 -47.82 -19.60 0.95
N PHE A 121 -47.40 -18.46 0.37
CA PHE A 121 -48.32 -17.54 -0.28
C PHE A 121 -49.00 -18.16 -1.51
N LYS A 122 -48.24 -18.85 -2.37
CA LYS A 122 -48.80 -19.55 -3.53
C LYS A 122 -49.80 -20.63 -3.11
N GLU A 123 -49.49 -21.40 -2.08
CA GLU A 123 -50.39 -22.41 -1.51
C GLU A 123 -51.66 -21.79 -0.93
N ALA A 124 -51.55 -20.70 -0.16
CA ALA A 124 -52.70 -19.99 0.40
C ALA A 124 -53.60 -19.38 -0.68
N VAL A 125 -53.01 -18.80 -1.74
CA VAL A 125 -53.76 -18.28 -2.89
C VAL A 125 -54.44 -19.43 -3.65
N ALA A 126 -53.75 -20.55 -3.87
CA ALA A 126 -54.32 -21.73 -4.51
C ALA A 126 -55.47 -22.32 -3.67
N ALA A 127 -55.31 -22.45 -2.36
CA ALA A 127 -56.34 -22.91 -1.44
C ALA A 127 -57.55 -21.98 -1.42
N ARG A 128 -57.34 -20.65 -1.39
CA ARG A 128 -58.41 -19.66 -1.49
C ARG A 128 -59.16 -19.77 -2.82
N ASN A 129 -58.44 -19.86 -3.93
CA ASN A 129 -59.05 -20.00 -5.26
C ASN A 129 -59.83 -21.32 -5.36
N ASN A 130 -59.29 -22.42 -4.83
CA ASN A 130 -59.99 -23.70 -4.77
C ASN A 130 -61.25 -23.63 -3.89
N ALA A 131 -61.22 -22.97 -2.74
CA ALA A 131 -62.39 -22.78 -1.88
C ALA A 131 -63.47 -21.91 -2.52
N VAL A 132 -63.10 -20.95 -3.36
CA VAL A 132 -64.03 -20.15 -4.16
C VAL A 132 -64.66 -20.97 -5.29
N ASN A 133 -63.86 -21.80 -5.97
CA ASN A 133 -64.32 -22.61 -7.10
C ASN A 133 -65.06 -23.89 -6.67
N ASN A 134 -64.83 -24.40 -5.46
CA ASN A 134 -65.46 -25.60 -4.93
C ASN A 134 -65.95 -25.36 -3.48
N PRO A 135 -67.13 -24.73 -3.30
CA PRO A 135 -67.64 -24.40 -1.98
C PRO A 135 -67.97 -25.68 -1.19
N PRO A 136 -67.62 -25.76 0.11
CA PRO A 136 -67.98 -26.91 0.95
C PRO A 136 -69.51 -27.02 1.09
N PRO A 137 -70.06 -28.25 1.24
CA PRO A 137 -71.49 -28.45 1.41
C PRO A 137 -71.97 -27.78 2.71
N ILE A 138 -72.92 -26.87 2.55
CA ILE A 138 -73.52 -26.06 3.63
C ILE A 138 -74.28 -26.98 4.58
N ALA A 139 -73.76 -27.19 5.79
CA ALA A 139 -74.54 -27.70 6.92
C ALA A 139 -75.17 -26.53 7.70
N PRO A 140 -76.49 -26.52 7.97
CA PRO A 140 -77.15 -25.39 8.59
C PRO A 140 -76.81 -25.31 10.09
N LYS A 141 -76.26 -24.18 10.53
CA LYS A 141 -76.19 -23.81 11.96
C LYS A 141 -77.35 -22.87 12.30
N PRO A 142 -78.01 -23.02 13.47
CA PRO A 142 -79.17 -22.23 13.83
C PRO A 142 -78.80 -20.80 14.20
N MET A 143 -79.69 -19.90 13.81
CA MET A 143 -79.64 -18.45 13.94
C MET A 143 -80.17 -18.04 15.33
N VAL A 144 -79.40 -17.23 16.07
CA VAL A 144 -79.92 -16.42 17.19
C VAL A 144 -79.50 -14.96 16.96
N ALA A 145 -80.46 -14.07 17.18
CA ALA A 145 -80.54 -12.71 16.68
C ALA A 145 -79.89 -11.64 17.58
N ALA A 146 -79.53 -10.50 16.95
CA ALA A 146 -79.50 -9.09 17.43
C ALA A 146 -78.69 -8.74 18.71
N ALA A 147 -77.95 -7.63 18.88
CA ALA A 147 -77.77 -6.33 18.21
C ALA A 147 -76.42 -5.68 18.74
N PRO A 148 -76.05 -4.42 18.42
CA PRO A 148 -74.65 -4.02 18.16
C PRO A 148 -73.92 -3.31 19.31
N SER A 149 -72.59 -3.41 19.33
CA SER A 149 -71.74 -2.38 19.95
C SER A 149 -70.42 -2.22 19.17
N LYS A 150 -70.13 -0.96 18.82
CA LYS A 150 -69.00 -0.52 18.02
C LYS A 150 -67.93 0.00 18.98
N PRO A 151 -66.70 -0.54 19.04
CA PRO A 151 -65.61 0.14 19.73
C PRO A 151 -64.90 1.12 18.77
N PRO A 152 -64.40 2.27 19.25
CA PRO A 152 -63.74 3.27 18.42
C PRO A 152 -62.35 2.80 17.96
N ALA A 153 -61.97 3.23 16.76
CA ALA A 153 -60.68 2.92 16.13
C ALA A 153 -59.49 3.49 16.93
N PRO A 154 -58.37 2.76 17.09
CA PRO A 154 -57.16 3.33 17.66
C PRO A 154 -56.47 4.25 16.64
N ALA A 155 -56.13 5.46 17.11
CA ALA A 155 -55.44 6.49 16.38
C ALA A 155 -54.12 5.97 15.78
N ARG A 156 -53.94 6.21 14.48
CA ARG A 156 -52.68 6.01 13.76
C ARG A 156 -51.60 6.92 14.36
N LYS A 157 -50.71 6.36 15.17
CA LYS A 157 -49.46 7.04 15.53
C LYS A 157 -48.55 7.04 14.30
N LYS A 158 -48.44 8.20 13.64
CA LYS A 158 -47.34 8.43 12.70
C LYS A 158 -46.04 8.43 13.52
N GLY A 159 -45.19 7.44 13.30
CA GLY A 159 -43.85 7.41 13.90
C GLY A 159 -43.03 8.62 13.44
N PRO A 160 -42.18 9.20 14.30
CA PRO A 160 -41.22 10.19 13.85
C PRO A 160 -40.14 9.46 13.06
N LEU A 161 -40.13 9.63 11.74
CA LEU A 161 -38.95 9.42 10.92
C LEU A 161 -37.86 10.35 11.48
N LYS A 162 -37.05 9.83 12.39
CA LYS A 162 -35.83 10.49 12.87
C LYS A 162 -34.85 10.50 11.71
N GLY A 163 -34.86 11.62 10.98
CA GLY A 163 -33.78 11.95 10.05
C GLY A 163 -32.45 11.97 10.81
N VAL A 164 -31.50 11.17 10.35
CA VAL A 164 -30.12 11.19 10.83
C VAL A 164 -29.47 12.46 10.28
N VAL A 165 -29.21 13.44 11.16
CA VAL A 165 -28.35 14.59 10.84
C VAL A 165 -26.92 14.21 11.22
N VAL A 166 -26.05 14.02 10.23
CA VAL A 166 -24.61 13.84 10.45
C VAL A 166 -24.01 15.21 10.79
N LYS A 167 -23.75 15.45 12.07
CA LYS A 167 -22.94 16.58 12.56
C LYS A 167 -21.46 16.24 12.34
N LYS A 168 -20.85 16.80 11.29
CA LYS A 168 -19.39 16.82 11.10
C LYS A 168 -18.73 17.48 12.31
N LYS A 169 -18.01 16.69 13.12
CA LYS A 169 -17.14 17.19 14.19
C LYS A 169 -15.72 17.31 13.66
N ALA A 170 -15.16 18.50 13.82
CA ALA A 170 -13.78 18.81 13.56
C ALA A 170 -12.87 18.03 14.52
N LYS A 171 -11.75 17.56 13.98
CA LYS A 171 -10.67 16.86 14.65
C LYS A 171 -9.89 17.85 15.53
N PRO A 172 -9.75 17.64 16.85
CA PRO A 172 -8.69 18.30 17.61
C PRO A 172 -7.36 17.51 17.44
N PRO A 173 -6.21 18.19 17.35
CA PRO A 173 -4.90 17.54 17.31
C PRO A 173 -4.49 17.11 18.73
N THR A 174 -4.19 15.83 18.91
CA THR A 174 -3.48 15.35 20.09
C THR A 174 -1.97 15.49 19.89
N PRO A 175 -1.23 15.98 20.90
CA PRO A 175 0.22 16.14 20.86
C PRO A 175 0.93 14.79 21.03
N VAL A 176 2.02 14.65 20.29
CA VAL A 176 2.95 13.51 20.36
C VAL A 176 3.67 13.58 21.71
N LYS A 177 3.65 12.48 22.48
CA LYS A 177 4.59 12.23 23.56
C LYS A 177 5.47 11.06 23.16
N GLU A 178 6.76 11.34 23.21
CA GLU A 178 7.89 10.41 23.21
C GLU A 178 7.77 9.43 24.37
N ASP A 179 8.12 8.17 24.13
CA ASP A 179 8.76 7.34 25.16
C ASP A 179 9.77 6.40 24.51
N ALA A 180 10.91 6.31 25.18
CA ALA A 180 12.12 5.64 24.76
C ALA A 180 12.35 4.39 25.61
N GLY A 181 12.99 3.38 25.02
CA GLY A 181 13.58 2.22 25.69
C GLY A 181 13.00 0.88 25.22
N LYS A 182 13.76 -0.20 25.08
CA LYS A 182 15.15 -0.50 25.41
C LYS A 182 15.45 -1.93 24.90
N GLU A 183 16.65 -2.15 24.34
CA GLU A 183 17.48 -3.40 24.32
C GLU A 183 16.84 -4.72 23.81
N ASP A 184 17.53 -5.78 23.40
CA ASP A 184 18.88 -6.15 22.99
C ASP A 184 18.70 -7.63 22.59
N THR A 185 19.05 -8.06 21.37
CA THR A 185 19.31 -9.49 21.11
C THR A 185 20.17 -9.69 19.86
N THR A 186 21.47 -9.85 20.12
CA THR A 186 22.41 -10.79 19.50
C THR A 186 22.32 -11.11 18.00
N LYS A 187 23.34 -10.59 17.33
CA LYS A 187 24.02 -11.09 16.14
C LYS A 187 24.45 -12.57 16.30
N THR A 188 23.88 -13.47 15.50
CA THR A 188 24.60 -14.64 14.98
C THR A 188 24.48 -14.64 13.48
N LYS A 189 25.61 -14.96 12.86
CA LYS A 189 25.91 -14.82 11.44
C LYS A 189 26.20 -16.24 11.00
N ASP A 190 25.29 -16.85 10.24
CA ASP A 190 25.65 -17.91 9.32
C ASP A 190 24.90 -17.73 8.01
N LYS A 191 25.68 -17.90 6.96
CA LYS A 191 25.29 -17.84 5.56
C LYS A 191 24.58 -19.13 5.23
N ASP A 192 23.48 -19.05 4.50
CA ASP A 192 23.16 -19.98 3.42
C ASP A 192 22.27 -19.24 2.41
N ASP A 193 22.89 -18.92 1.27
CA ASP A 193 22.25 -18.47 0.03
C ASP A 193 21.56 -19.70 -0.57
N GLU A 194 20.25 -19.85 -0.38
CA GLU A 194 19.46 -20.77 -1.21
C GLU A 194 18.06 -20.17 -1.46
N GLN A 195 17.89 -19.59 -2.66
CA GLN A 195 16.59 -19.15 -3.17
C GLN A 195 15.63 -20.35 -3.23
N PRO A 196 14.37 -20.24 -2.78
CA PRO A 196 13.42 -21.32 -2.97
C PRO A 196 13.00 -21.42 -4.44
N ASP A 197 13.36 -22.54 -5.06
CA ASP A 197 12.99 -22.94 -6.41
C ASP A 197 11.46 -22.93 -6.59
N ALA A 198 10.97 -22.07 -7.50
CA ALA A 198 9.55 -21.95 -7.80
C ALA A 198 9.08 -23.19 -8.59
N LYS A 199 8.53 -24.18 -7.88
CA LYS A 199 7.87 -25.37 -8.46
C LYS A 199 6.64 -24.96 -9.29
N ARG A 200 6.85 -24.71 -10.59
CA ARG A 200 5.78 -24.62 -11.60
C ARG A 200 5.17 -26.01 -11.79
N ARG A 201 3.94 -26.23 -11.30
CA ARG A 201 3.13 -27.42 -11.65
C ARG A 201 2.89 -27.40 -13.16
N ARG A 202 3.44 -28.38 -13.89
CA ARG A 202 3.02 -28.70 -15.25
C ARG A 202 1.61 -29.24 -15.19
N ILE A 203 0.67 -28.51 -15.80
CA ILE A 203 -0.66 -29.02 -16.11
C ILE A 203 -0.47 -29.89 -17.34
N SER A 204 -0.67 -31.20 -17.19
CA SER A 204 -0.79 -32.12 -18.33
C SER A 204 -2.24 -32.07 -18.79
N GLU A 205 -2.42 -31.77 -20.05
CA GLU A 205 -3.69 -31.77 -20.75
C GLU A 205 -3.99 -33.21 -21.19
N SER A 206 -5.11 -33.77 -20.72
CA SER A 206 -5.84 -34.91 -21.30
C SER A 206 -7.23 -34.98 -20.70
#